data_AF-A0A7V8YFA7-F1
#
_entry.id   AF-A0A7V8YFA7-F1
#
_cell.length_a   1.000
_cell.length_b   1.000
_cell.length_c   1.000
_cell.angle_alpha   90.00
_cell.angle_beta   90.00
_cell.angle_gamma   90.00
#
_symmetry.space_group_name_H-M   'P 1'
#
loop_
_entity.id
_entity.type
_entity.pdbx_description
1 polymer ?
#
loop_
_entity_poly.entity_id
_entity_poly.type
_entity_poly.pdbx_seq_one_letter_code
_entity_poly.pdbx_strand_id
1 'polypeptide(L)'
;MSKGKLFFAGVVGGAAMSVVMGIARAMGMQVNLEMMLGTLPGLQPGPLTWIIGLVMHLMISGLIALVYGVVFERVLHRAGIGAGLLVSIGHTLLAGLFMGMVPMMHPLIPEQMPAPGFFMANIGVMGVAAEVMLHLMYGAIVGGLAGGALTRRVESPAHS
;
A
#
# COMPACT_ATOMS: atom_id res chain seq x y z
N MET A 1 -18.60 -6.84 5.63
CA MET A 1 -18.28 -5.88 4.55
C MET A 1 -18.10 -6.64 3.25
N SER A 2 -18.31 -6.01 2.09
CA SER A 2 -18.12 -6.70 0.79
C SER A 2 -16.62 -6.85 0.47
N LYS A 3 -16.17 -8.08 0.19
CA LYS A 3 -14.78 -8.38 -0.21
C LYS A 3 -14.37 -7.61 -1.46
N GLY A 4 -15.24 -7.56 -2.48
CA GLY A 4 -14.97 -6.83 -3.71
C GLY A 4 -14.79 -5.33 -3.49
N LYS A 5 -15.59 -4.74 -2.59
CA LYS A 5 -15.44 -3.32 -2.21
C LYS A 5 -14.12 -3.06 -1.46
N LEU A 6 -13.75 -3.94 -0.53
CA LEU A 6 -12.48 -3.83 0.20
C LEU A 6 -11.29 -3.95 -0.75
N PHE A 7 -11.30 -4.95 -1.62
CA PHE A 7 -10.26 -5.12 -2.63
C PHE A 7 -10.13 -3.87 -3.52
N PHE A 8 -11.25 -3.36 -4.03
CA PHE A 8 -11.27 -2.12 -4.81
C PHE A 8 -10.72 -0.92 -4.02
N ALA A 9 -11.10 -0.77 -2.75
CA ALA A 9 -10.56 0.31 -1.92
C ALA A 9 -9.04 0.20 -1.73
N GLY A 10 -8.52 -1.03 -1.61
CA GLY A 10 -7.08 -1.30 -1.60
C GLY A 10 -6.40 -0.93 -2.92
N VAL A 11 -6.98 -1.30 -4.06
CA VAL A 11 -6.47 -0.90 -5.38
C VAL A 11 -6.43 0.61 -5.54
N VAL A 12 -7.48 1.33 -5.12
CA VAL A 12 -7.50 2.80 -5.15
C VAL A 12 -6.42 3.40 -4.25
N GLY A 13 -6.24 2.85 -3.05
CA GLY A 13 -5.17 3.27 -2.13
C GLY A 13 -3.77 3.05 -2.72
N GLY A 14 -3.52 1.86 -3.28
CA GLY A 14 -2.25 1.52 -3.92
C GLY A 14 -1.96 2.40 -5.14
N ALA A 15 -2.99 2.70 -5.96
CA ALA A 15 -2.85 3.61 -7.10
C ALA A 15 -2.50 5.03 -6.64
N ALA A 16 -3.15 5.53 -5.58
CA ALA A 16 -2.81 6.82 -4.99
C ALA A 16 -1.35 6.86 -4.50
N MET A 17 -0.88 5.80 -3.85
CA MET A 17 0.53 5.69 -3.44
C MET A 17 1.48 5.74 -4.64
N SER A 18 1.18 4.99 -5.70
CA SER A 18 1.97 4.97 -6.93
C SER A 18 2.04 6.33 -7.62
N VAL A 19 0.94 7.09 -7.63
CA VAL A 19 0.93 8.47 -8.15
C VAL A 19 1.85 9.37 -7.33
N VAL A 20 1.76 9.32 -5.99
CA VAL A 20 2.61 10.14 -5.11
C VAL A 20 4.09 9.76 -5.26
N MET A 21 4.41 8.47 -5.35
CA MET A 21 5.79 8.04 -5.63
C MET A 21 6.26 8.48 -7.01
N GLY A 22 5.39 8.47 -8.03
CA GLY A 22 5.69 9.01 -9.36
C GLY A 22 6.06 10.49 -9.32
N ILE A 23 5.32 11.29 -8.55
CA ILE A 23 5.63 12.71 -8.31
C ILE A 23 6.98 12.85 -7.58
N ALA A 24 7.19 12.08 -6.51
CA ALA A 24 8.45 12.10 -5.75
C ALA A 24 9.66 11.75 -6.64
N ARG A 25 9.51 10.77 -7.54
CA ARG A 25 10.54 10.44 -8.56
C ARG A 25 10.79 11.57 -9.52
N ALA A 26 9.74 12.24 -10.01
CA ALA A 26 9.88 13.41 -10.86
C ALA A 26 10.62 14.57 -10.16
N MET A 27 10.58 14.60 -8.82
CA MET A 27 11.35 15.52 -7.97
C MET A 27 12.74 15.02 -7.59
N GLY A 28 13.20 13.89 -8.15
CA GLY A 28 14.55 13.36 -7.97
C GLY A 28 14.71 12.34 -6.83
N MET A 29 13.64 11.95 -6.14
CA MET A 29 13.72 10.89 -5.13
C MET A 29 13.81 9.50 -5.78
N GLN A 30 14.68 8.64 -5.28
CA GLN A 30 14.90 7.28 -5.80
C GLN A 30 13.86 6.27 -5.29
N VAL A 31 12.57 6.63 -5.29
CA VAL A 31 11.46 5.80 -4.79
C VAL A 31 10.73 5.09 -5.94
N ASN A 32 11.02 3.81 -6.19
CA ASN A 32 10.42 3.08 -7.30
C ASN A 32 10.00 1.66 -6.93
N LEU A 33 8.98 1.57 -6.06
CA LEU A 33 8.42 0.29 -5.61
C LEU A 33 7.89 -0.53 -6.79
N GLU A 34 7.32 0.11 -7.81
CA GLU A 34 6.78 -0.60 -8.97
C GLU A 34 7.90 -1.23 -9.79
N MET A 35 9.02 -0.54 -10.01
CA MET A 35 10.17 -1.19 -10.65
C MET A 35 10.67 -2.35 -9.79
N MET A 36 10.84 -2.13 -8.49
CA MET A 36 11.35 -3.14 -7.55
C MET A 36 10.48 -4.40 -7.52
N LEU A 37 9.15 -4.27 -7.52
CA LEU A 37 8.26 -5.43 -7.58
C LEU A 37 8.31 -6.11 -8.96
N GLY A 38 8.42 -5.33 -10.03
CA GLY A 38 8.47 -5.85 -11.39
C GLY A 38 9.75 -6.65 -11.67
N THR A 39 10.86 -6.24 -11.08
CA THR A 39 12.17 -6.90 -11.21
C THR A 39 12.36 -8.07 -10.25
N LEU A 40 11.45 -8.28 -9.29
CA LEU A 40 11.55 -9.36 -8.30
C LEU A 40 11.75 -10.76 -8.93
N PRO A 41 11.10 -11.11 -10.07
CA PRO A 41 11.36 -12.38 -10.76
C PRO A 41 12.70 -12.46 -11.51
N GLY A 42 13.56 -11.44 -11.44
CA GLY A 42 14.83 -11.35 -12.17
C GLY A 42 14.72 -10.67 -13.54
N LEU A 43 13.59 -10.05 -13.87
CA LEU A 43 13.42 -9.27 -15.10
C LEU A 43 14.30 -8.02 -15.05
N GLN A 44 14.87 -7.64 -16.20
CA GLN A 44 15.66 -6.42 -16.28
C GLN A 44 14.79 -5.16 -16.13
N PRO A 45 15.32 -4.07 -15.55
CA PRO A 45 14.58 -2.82 -15.42
C PRO A 45 14.15 -2.26 -16.78
N GLY A 46 12.89 -1.83 -16.88
CA GLY A 46 12.35 -1.25 -18.11
C GLY A 46 10.86 -0.91 -18.00
N PRO A 47 10.27 -0.25 -19.03
CA PRO A 47 8.88 0.21 -18.97
C PRO A 47 7.88 -0.91 -18.74
N LEU A 48 8.05 -2.06 -19.41
CA LEU A 48 7.17 -3.21 -19.24
C LEU A 48 7.30 -3.80 -17.83
N THR A 49 8.52 -3.95 -17.32
CA THR A 49 8.80 -4.43 -15.96
C THR A 49 8.15 -3.52 -14.92
N TRP A 50 8.20 -2.20 -15.11
CA TRP A 50 7.51 -1.24 -14.26
C TRP A 50 5.99 -1.44 -14.26
N ILE A 51 5.37 -1.68 -15.43
CA ILE A 51 3.93 -1.97 -15.53
C ILE A 51 3.58 -3.26 -14.78
N ILE A 52 4.40 -4.31 -14.93
CA ILE A 52 4.21 -5.58 -14.20
C ILE A 52 4.21 -5.32 -12.70
N GLY A 53 5.21 -4.59 -12.20
CA GLY A 53 5.30 -4.31 -10.78
C GLY A 53 4.24 -3.33 -10.28
N LEU A 54 3.74 -2.41 -11.11
CA LEU A 54 2.55 -1.62 -10.81
C LEU A 54 1.34 -2.53 -10.63
N VAL A 55 1.09 -3.46 -11.56
CA VAL A 55 -0.02 -4.42 -11.43
C VAL A 55 0.13 -5.26 -10.16
N MET A 56 1.34 -5.75 -9.86
CA MET A 56 1.62 -6.47 -8.62
C MET A 56 1.32 -5.60 -7.39
N HIS A 57 1.78 -4.35 -7.39
CA HIS A 57 1.52 -3.40 -6.30
C HIS A 57 0.02 -3.21 -6.07
N LEU A 58 -0.75 -3.00 -7.13
CA LEU A 58 -2.21 -2.83 -7.04
C LEU A 58 -2.91 -4.10 -6.53
N MET A 59 -2.49 -5.27 -7.00
CA MET A 59 -3.03 -6.55 -6.56
C MET A 59 -2.73 -6.81 -5.07
N ILE A 60 -1.47 -6.62 -4.65
CA ILE A 60 -1.05 -6.75 -3.25
C ILE A 60 -1.82 -5.75 -2.38
N SER A 61 -1.95 -4.50 -2.83
CA SER A 61 -2.73 -3.46 -2.15
C SER A 61 -4.19 -3.86 -1.97
N GLY A 62 -4.81 -4.47 -2.97
CA GLY A 62 -6.16 -5.01 -2.87
C GLY A 62 -6.27 -6.14 -1.85
N LEU A 63 -5.30 -7.06 -1.82
CA LEU A 63 -5.25 -8.18 -0.87
C LEU A 63 -5.05 -7.70 0.58
N ILE A 64 -4.17 -6.72 0.80
CA ILE A 64 -3.94 -6.12 2.12
C ILE A 64 -5.22 -5.47 2.65
N ALA A 65 -6.01 -4.82 1.78
CA ALA A 65 -7.28 -4.22 2.20
C ALA A 65 -8.32 -5.26 2.67
N LEU A 66 -8.21 -6.53 2.24
CA LEU A 66 -9.03 -7.60 2.80
C LEU A 66 -8.66 -7.88 4.27
N VAL A 67 -7.36 -7.82 4.61
CA VAL A 67 -6.87 -7.95 5.99
C VAL A 67 -7.37 -6.77 6.83
N TYR A 68 -7.34 -5.54 6.29
CA TYR A 68 -7.97 -4.37 6.93
C TYR A 68 -9.45 -4.63 7.24
N GLY A 69 -10.19 -5.19 6.29
CA GLY A 69 -11.58 -5.57 6.47
C GLY A 69 -11.79 -6.53 7.64
N VAL A 70 -10.94 -7.54 7.79
CA VAL A 70 -10.98 -8.46 8.94
C VAL A 70 -10.77 -7.71 10.25
N VAL A 71 -9.80 -6.81 10.32
CA VAL A 71 -9.54 -6.00 11.53
C VAL A 71 -10.72 -5.06 11.84
N PHE A 72 -11.30 -4.41 10.83
CA PHE A 72 -12.48 -3.56 10.99
C PHE A 72 -13.69 -4.34 11.52
N GLU A 73 -13.91 -5.57 11.05
CA GLU A 73 -15.05 -6.38 11.45
C GLU A 73 -14.87 -7.07 12.80
N ARG A 74 -13.68 -7.64 13.05
CA ARG A 74 -13.44 -8.55 14.17
C ARG A 74 -12.82 -7.89 15.39
N VAL A 75 -12.10 -6.78 15.21
CA VAL A 75 -11.33 -6.14 16.28
C VAL A 75 -11.90 -4.77 16.60
N LEU A 76 -12.03 -3.91 15.60
CA LEU A 76 -12.42 -2.52 15.82
C LEU A 76 -13.94 -2.31 15.80
N HIS A 77 -14.69 -3.25 15.21
CA HIS A 77 -16.13 -3.20 14.97
C HIS A 77 -16.61 -1.90 14.29
N ARG A 78 -15.73 -1.24 13.54
CA ARG A 78 -15.99 0.01 12.82
C ARG A 78 -15.03 0.17 11.66
N ALA A 79 -15.47 0.90 10.64
CA ALA A 79 -14.62 1.38 9.55
C ALA A 79 -14.84 2.88 9.34
N GLY A 80 -13.84 3.54 8.76
CA GLY A 80 -13.79 4.98 8.55
C GLY A 80 -12.34 5.45 8.53
N ILE A 81 -12.11 6.72 8.18
CA ILE A 81 -10.74 7.28 8.06
C ILE A 81 -9.92 7.01 9.32
N GLY A 82 -10.46 7.34 10.51
CA GLY A 82 -9.75 7.13 11.78
C GLY A 82 -9.48 5.66 12.11
N ALA A 83 -10.37 4.73 11.73
CA ALA A 83 -10.11 3.29 11.90
C ALA A 83 -9.01 2.83 10.94
N GLY A 84 -9.04 3.30 9.69
CA GLY A 84 -8.04 2.99 8.68
C GLY A 84 -6.64 3.52 9.03
N LEU A 85 -6.56 4.73 9.57
CA LEU A 85 -5.31 5.32 10.09
C LEU A 85 -4.71 4.48 11.23
N LEU A 86 -5.56 4.00 12.16
CA LEU A 86 -5.10 3.15 13.25
C LEU A 86 -4.53 1.82 12.73
N VAL A 87 -5.22 1.15 11.80
CA VAL A 87 -4.74 -0.10 11.21
C VAL A 87 -3.47 0.13 10.38
N SER A 88 -3.35 1.29 9.72
CA SER A 88 -2.15 1.60 8.94
C SER A 88 -0.89 1.80 9.77
N ILE A 89 -0.97 2.08 11.06
CA ILE A 89 0.23 2.10 11.91
C ILE A 89 0.88 0.71 11.90
N GLY A 90 0.11 -0.34 12.16
CA GLY A 90 0.59 -1.71 12.12
C GLY A 90 1.07 -2.11 10.72
N HIS A 91 0.32 -1.74 9.68
CA HIS A 91 0.73 -2.00 8.29
C HIS A 91 2.06 -1.31 7.94
N THR A 92 2.24 -0.05 8.33
CA THR A 92 3.48 0.72 8.11
C THR A 92 4.67 0.05 8.78
N LEU A 93 4.50 -0.44 10.02
CA LEU A 93 5.55 -1.16 10.73
C LEU A 93 5.95 -2.44 9.99
N LEU A 94 4.95 -3.22 9.54
CA LEU A 94 5.21 -4.45 8.79
C LEU A 94 5.84 -4.18 7.43
N ALA A 95 5.38 -3.15 6.71
CA ALA A 95 5.93 -2.74 5.42
C ALA A 95 7.38 -2.26 5.57
N GLY A 96 7.66 -1.40 6.54
CA GLY A 96 9.01 -0.91 6.82
C GLY A 96 9.97 -2.01 7.23
N LEU A 97 9.52 -2.98 8.03
CA LEU A 97 10.31 -4.18 8.35
C LEU A 97 10.56 -5.03 7.10
N PHE A 98 9.54 -5.26 6.28
CA PHE A 98 9.64 -6.00 5.03
C PHE A 98 10.64 -5.36 4.07
N MET A 99 10.67 -4.03 3.96
CA MET A 99 11.65 -3.32 3.10
C MET A 99 13.10 -3.62 3.49
N GLY A 100 13.41 -3.75 4.78
CA GLY A 100 14.74 -4.14 5.23
C GLY A 100 15.15 -5.55 4.81
N MET A 101 14.17 -6.42 4.53
CA MET A 101 14.40 -7.80 4.12
C MET A 101 14.48 -7.99 2.60
N VAL A 102 14.08 -6.99 1.81
CA VAL A 102 14.04 -7.08 0.33
C VAL A 102 15.35 -7.54 -0.30
N PRO A 103 16.56 -7.09 0.13
CA PRO A 103 17.81 -7.56 -0.45
C PRO A 103 18.04 -9.08 -0.36
N MET A 104 17.41 -9.76 0.60
CA MET A 104 17.54 -11.22 0.74
C MET A 104 16.71 -12.02 -0.28
N MET A 105 15.72 -11.37 -0.90
CA MET A 105 14.76 -12.00 -1.81
C MET A 105 14.81 -11.43 -3.23
N HIS A 106 15.41 -10.27 -3.42
CA HIS A 106 15.38 -9.54 -4.69
C HIS A 106 16.71 -9.69 -5.44
N PRO A 107 16.74 -10.35 -6.61
CA PRO A 107 17.98 -10.77 -7.28
C PRO A 107 18.82 -9.62 -7.84
N LEU A 108 18.26 -8.41 -7.98
CA LEU A 108 18.97 -7.25 -8.52
C LEU A 108 19.32 -6.18 -7.46
N ILE A 109 19.03 -6.44 -6.18
CA ILE A 109 19.34 -5.53 -5.08
C ILE A 109 20.44 -6.16 -4.23
N PRO A 110 21.55 -5.46 -3.94
CA PRO A 110 21.80 -4.03 -4.21
C PRO A 110 22.48 -3.69 -5.55
N GLU A 111 22.84 -4.68 -6.37
CA GLU A 111 23.81 -4.50 -7.46
C GLU A 111 23.33 -3.59 -8.60
N GLN A 112 22.04 -3.64 -8.93
CA GLN A 112 21.45 -2.82 -10.02
C GLN A 112 20.39 -1.84 -9.51
N MET A 113 19.91 -2.01 -8.28
CA MET A 113 18.94 -1.13 -7.64
C MET A 113 19.35 -0.89 -6.19
N PRO A 114 19.21 0.34 -5.67
CA PRO A 114 19.60 0.64 -4.30
C PRO A 114 18.76 -0.17 -3.31
N ALA A 115 19.42 -0.76 -2.31
CA ALA A 115 18.72 -1.42 -1.22
C ALA A 115 17.89 -0.39 -0.44
N PRO A 116 16.59 -0.60 -0.23
CA PRO A 116 15.73 0.37 0.46
C PRO A 116 16.10 0.54 1.93
N GLY A 117 16.55 -0.54 2.58
CA GLY A 117 16.77 -0.57 4.03
C GLY A 117 15.46 -0.63 4.82
N PHE A 118 15.57 -0.86 6.13
CA PHE A 118 14.41 -0.83 7.03
C PHE A 118 13.73 0.53 6.97
N PHE A 119 12.41 0.55 6.80
CA PHE A 119 11.61 1.78 6.66
C PHE A 119 12.11 2.70 5.55
N MET A 120 12.71 2.16 4.47
CA MET A 120 13.28 2.95 3.37
C MET A 120 14.45 3.87 3.81
N ALA A 121 15.11 3.56 4.94
CA ALA A 121 16.12 4.44 5.56
C ALA A 121 17.35 4.71 4.69
N ASN A 122 17.71 3.82 3.75
CA ASN A 122 18.85 4.04 2.85
C ASN A 122 18.58 5.11 1.79
N ILE A 123 17.31 5.49 1.58
CA ILE A 123 16.89 6.61 0.73
C ILE A 123 16.98 7.94 1.52
N GLY A 124 17.25 7.87 2.82
CA GLY A 124 17.34 9.01 3.73
C GLY A 124 16.01 9.35 4.40
N VAL A 125 16.00 10.46 5.16
CA VAL A 125 14.85 10.89 5.97
C VAL A 125 13.56 11.03 5.13
N MET A 126 13.70 11.51 3.88
CA MET A 126 12.57 11.62 2.96
C MET A 126 11.99 10.27 2.57
N GLY A 127 12.81 9.22 2.47
CA GLY A 127 12.35 7.84 2.23
C GLY A 127 11.52 7.32 3.39
N VAL A 128 12.00 7.50 4.62
CA VAL A 128 11.28 7.12 5.85
C VAL A 128 9.95 7.88 5.97
N ALA A 129 9.98 9.19 5.72
CA ALA A 129 8.77 10.01 5.74
C ALA A 129 7.77 9.55 4.65
N ALA A 130 8.24 9.26 3.44
CA ALA A 130 7.40 8.76 2.37
C ALA A 130 6.77 7.40 2.73
N GLU A 131 7.55 6.46 3.27
CA GLU A 131 7.07 5.16 3.74
C GLU A 131 5.88 5.33 4.71
N VAL A 132 6.07 6.14 5.76
CA VAL A 132 5.01 6.36 6.75
C VAL A 132 3.79 7.06 6.13
N MET A 133 4.01 8.17 5.43
CA MET A 133 2.91 8.99 4.93
C MET A 133 2.07 8.28 3.87
N LEU A 134 2.71 7.53 2.96
CA LEU A 134 2.02 6.75 1.93
C LEU A 134 1.13 5.67 2.54
N HIS A 135 1.60 4.97 3.58
CA HIS A 135 0.82 3.92 4.23
C HIS A 135 -0.31 4.47 5.10
N LEU A 136 -0.10 5.62 5.77
CA LEU A 136 -1.19 6.34 6.45
C LEU A 136 -2.27 6.80 5.47
N MET A 137 -1.86 7.37 4.33
CA MET A 137 -2.77 7.76 3.25
C MET A 137 -3.56 6.55 2.74
N TYR A 138 -2.88 5.42 2.47
CA TYR A 138 -3.53 4.17 2.09
C TYR A 138 -4.58 3.74 3.13
N GLY A 139 -4.22 3.75 4.42
CA GLY A 139 -5.13 3.41 5.50
C GLY A 139 -6.37 4.31 5.53
N ALA A 140 -6.18 5.62 5.41
CA ALA A 140 -7.26 6.59 5.35
C ALA A 140 -8.22 6.32 4.17
N ILE A 141 -7.68 6.04 2.98
CA ILE A 141 -8.47 5.72 1.77
C ILE A 141 -9.27 4.43 1.98
N VAL A 142 -8.61 3.35 2.40
CA VAL A 142 -9.26 2.04 2.63
C VAL A 142 -10.35 2.18 3.69
N GLY A 143 -10.03 2.80 4.84
CA GLY A 143 -10.97 3.03 5.93
C GLY A 143 -12.15 3.90 5.51
N GLY A 144 -11.92 5.01 4.82
CA GLY A 144 -12.96 5.92 4.35
C GLY A 144 -13.91 5.27 3.35
N LEU A 145 -13.37 4.62 2.33
CA LEU A 145 -14.18 3.93 1.32
C LEU A 145 -14.95 2.76 1.93
N ALA A 146 -14.34 1.99 2.84
CA ALA A 146 -15.00 0.90 3.54
C ALA A 146 -16.11 1.41 4.48
N GLY A 147 -15.84 2.48 5.24
CA GLY A 147 -16.77 3.12 6.18
C GLY A 147 -18.02 3.69 5.51
N GLY A 148 -17.91 4.28 4.32
CA GLY A 148 -19.07 4.79 3.56
C GLY A 148 -20.07 3.72 3.10
N ALA A 149 -19.83 2.42 3.34
CA ALA A 149 -20.84 1.35 3.20
C ALA A 149 -21.60 1.07 4.49
N LEU A 150 -21.03 1.32 5.67
CA LEU A 150 -21.70 1.06 6.95
C LEU A 150 -22.84 2.06 7.16
N THR A 151 -22.62 3.35 6.87
CA THR A 151 -23.66 4.39 6.96
C THR A 151 -24.83 4.11 6.01
N ARG A 152 -24.56 3.74 4.75
CA ARG A 152 -25.61 3.44 3.76
C ARG A 152 -26.49 2.22 4.09
N ARG A 153 -26.01 1.28 4.90
CA ARG A 153 -26.80 0.10 5.31
C ARG A 153 -27.76 0.41 6.45
N VAL A 154 -27.46 1.44 7.24
CA VAL A 154 -28.31 1.92 8.33
C VAL A 154 -29.42 2.83 7.80
N GLU A 155 -29.16 3.56 6.71
CA GLU A 155 -30.10 4.51 6.10
C GLU A 155 -31.12 3.88 5.15
N SER A 156 -31.04 2.59 4.84
CA SER A 156 -32.08 1.89 4.08
C SER A 156 -33.07 1.28 5.08
N PRO A 157 -34.25 1.89 5.33
CA PRO A 157 -35.27 1.23 6.12
C PRO A 157 -35.65 -0.06 5.41
N ALA A 158 -35.82 -1.13 6.17
CA ALA A 158 -36.44 -2.33 5.68
C ALA A 158 -37.88 -1.97 5.24
N HIS A 159 -38.07 -1.78 3.94
CA HIS A 159 -39.40 -1.91 3.36
C HIS A 159 -39.69 -3.41 3.28
N SER A 160 -40.23 -3.93 4.38
CA SER A 160 -41.03 -5.15 4.45
C SER A 160 -42.49 -4.82 4.15
#